data_AF-A0A9E5NFP4-F1
#
_entry.id   AF-A0A9E5NFP4-F1
#
_cell.length_a   1.000
_cell.length_b   1.000
_cell.length_c   1.000
_cell.angle_alpha   90.00
_cell.angle_beta   90.00
_cell.angle_gamma   90.00
#
_symmetry.space_group_name_H-M   'P 1'
#
loop_
_entity.id
_entity.type
_entity.pdbx_description
1 polymer ?
#
loop_
_entity_poly.entity_id
_entity_poly.type
_entity_poly.pdbx_seq_one_letter_code
_entity_poly.pdbx_strand_id
1 'polypeptide(L)'
;MRDKFLFLIATLICASLVLAGCRTVPTAIEKTVYVGPIVVDCEGDGPQKCLLVKENPDDEYTLFYEQIEGFEYEEGYEYELRVREETVEDPPAD
;
A
#
# COMPACT_ATOMS: atom_id res chain seq x y z
N MET A 1 -41.83 41.85 8.56
CA MET A 1 -41.93 41.36 7.15
C MET A 1 -40.57 41.15 6.49
N ARG A 2 -39.48 41.70 7.04
CA ARG A 2 -38.08 41.54 6.59
C ARG A 2 -37.37 40.36 7.31
N ASP A 3 -37.95 40.02 8.43
CA ASP A 3 -37.72 38.97 9.42
C ASP A 3 -38.21 37.59 8.93
N LYS A 4 -39.26 37.54 8.08
CA LYS A 4 -39.67 36.31 7.36
C LYS A 4 -38.81 36.03 6.13
N PHE A 5 -38.25 37.07 5.52
CA PHE A 5 -37.32 36.95 4.39
C PHE A 5 -36.01 36.32 4.84
N LEU A 6 -35.48 36.73 6.01
CA LEU A 6 -34.29 36.15 6.64
C LEU A 6 -34.43 34.65 6.96
N PHE A 7 -35.61 34.20 7.40
CA PHE A 7 -35.89 32.78 7.67
C PHE A 7 -36.01 31.93 6.39
N LEU A 8 -36.40 32.53 5.25
CA LEU A 8 -36.46 31.87 3.94
C LEU A 8 -35.08 31.73 3.27
N ILE A 9 -34.12 32.61 3.59
CA ILE A 9 -32.72 32.48 3.11
C ILE A 9 -31.93 31.47 3.95
N ALA A 10 -32.32 31.28 5.22
CA ALA A 10 -31.69 30.33 6.15
C ALA A 10 -32.04 28.85 5.86
N THR A 11 -33.11 28.56 5.12
CA THR A 11 -33.52 27.19 4.77
C THR A 11 -33.06 26.73 3.38
N LEU A 12 -32.73 27.64 2.47
CA LEU A 12 -32.33 27.28 1.08
C LEU A 12 -30.82 27.15 0.85
N ILE A 13 -29.97 27.61 1.78
CA ILE A 13 -28.51 27.55 1.64
C ILE A 13 -27.90 26.33 2.40
N CYS A 14 -28.68 25.64 3.22
CA CYS A 14 -28.28 24.40 3.91
C CYS A 14 -28.59 23.11 3.13
N ALA A 15 -29.15 23.18 1.92
CA ALA A 15 -29.43 22.01 1.08
C ALA A 15 -28.22 21.64 0.20
N SER A 16 -27.28 20.93 0.81
CA SER A 16 -26.91 19.60 0.35
C SER A 16 -26.24 19.43 -1.04
N LEU A 17 -25.20 20.19 -1.36
CA LEU A 17 -24.21 19.68 -2.34
C LEU A 17 -22.77 20.09 -2.00
N VAL A 18 -22.38 19.88 -0.74
CA VAL A 18 -20.96 19.80 -0.37
C VAL A 18 -20.70 18.35 0.03
N LEU A 19 -19.54 17.85 -0.37
CA LEU A 19 -19.00 16.49 -0.23
C LEU A 19 -19.26 15.57 -1.44
N ALA A 20 -18.85 16.02 -2.63
CA ALA A 20 -18.13 15.13 -3.52
C ALA A 20 -16.78 14.77 -2.86
N GLY A 21 -16.83 13.88 -1.87
CA GLY A 21 -15.63 13.22 -1.36
C GLY A 21 -15.11 12.34 -2.48
N CYS A 22 -14.07 12.78 -3.17
CA CYS A 22 -13.32 11.88 -4.03
C CYS A 22 -12.75 10.79 -3.12
N ARG A 23 -13.29 9.58 -3.21
CA ARG A 23 -12.62 8.41 -2.63
C ARG A 23 -11.42 8.16 -3.54
N THR A 24 -10.24 8.63 -3.13
CA THR A 24 -9.00 8.01 -3.58
C THR A 24 -9.09 6.57 -3.10
N VAL A 25 -9.36 5.65 -4.04
CA VAL A 25 -9.22 4.23 -3.76
C VAL A 25 -7.71 4.00 -3.72
N PRO A 26 -7.10 3.67 -2.57
CA PRO A 26 -5.72 3.21 -2.59
C PRO A 26 -5.67 2.05 -3.57
N THR A 27 -4.86 2.21 -4.63
CA THR A 27 -4.83 1.26 -5.74
C THR A 27 -3.97 0.10 -5.31
N ALA A 28 -4.53 -0.74 -4.44
CA ALA A 28 -3.88 -1.95 -4.00
C ALA A 28 -3.88 -2.96 -5.15
N ILE A 29 -2.71 -3.45 -5.55
CA ILE A 29 -2.55 -4.41 -6.64
C ILE A 29 -2.26 -5.78 -6.04
N GLU A 30 -3.11 -6.77 -6.32
CA GLU A 30 -2.80 -8.16 -5.97
C GLU A 30 -1.88 -8.75 -7.04
N LYS A 31 -0.74 -9.33 -6.61
CA LYS A 31 0.19 -10.03 -7.48
C LYS A 31 0.75 -11.29 -6.82
N THR A 32 1.29 -12.19 -7.63
CA THR A 32 2.08 -13.32 -7.13
C THR A 32 3.54 -12.93 -7.11
N VAL A 33 4.26 -13.29 -6.05
CA VAL A 33 5.71 -13.18 -5.94
C VAL A 33 6.28 -14.51 -5.48
N TYR A 34 7.50 -14.82 -5.90
CA TYR A 34 8.22 -16.01 -5.48
C TYR A 34 9.37 -15.62 -4.57
N VAL A 35 9.45 -16.23 -3.39
CA VAL A 35 10.53 -16.01 -2.43
C VAL A 35 11.50 -17.18 -2.48
N GLY A 36 12.79 -16.88 -2.63
CA GLY A 36 13.86 -17.87 -2.73
C GLY A 36 14.19 -18.57 -1.40
N PRO A 37 14.96 -19.66 -1.45
CA PRO A 37 15.18 -20.55 -0.30
C PRO A 37 16.28 -20.08 0.65
N ILE A 38 16.92 -18.94 0.36
CA ILE A 38 17.95 -18.33 1.21
C ILE A 38 17.70 -16.82 1.33
N VAL A 39 18.23 -16.24 2.41
CA VAL A 39 18.42 -14.80 2.57
C VAL A 39 19.89 -14.43 2.48
N VAL A 40 20.18 -13.22 2.05
CA VAL A 40 21.56 -12.74 1.87
C VAL A 40 21.84 -11.52 2.73
N ASP A 41 23.09 -11.33 3.13
CA ASP A 41 23.53 -10.08 3.77
C ASP A 41 23.37 -8.91 2.80
N CYS A 42 22.76 -7.84 3.26
CA CYS A 42 22.48 -6.62 2.50
C CYS A 42 22.45 -5.40 3.42
N GLU A 43 22.37 -4.20 2.84
CA GLU A 43 22.28 -2.94 3.57
C GLU A 43 21.09 -2.12 3.05
N GLY A 44 20.14 -1.81 3.94
CA GLY A 44 19.06 -0.82 3.71
C GLY A 44 19.31 0.40 4.60
N ASP A 45 18.47 0.58 5.63
CA ASP A 45 18.75 1.52 6.75
C ASP A 45 19.89 1.07 7.68
N GLY A 46 20.50 -0.07 7.38
CA GLY A 46 21.63 -0.67 8.08
C GLY A 46 21.87 -2.12 7.64
N PRO A 47 22.90 -2.79 8.19
CA PRO A 47 23.19 -4.19 7.89
C PRO A 47 22.04 -5.12 8.31
N GLN A 48 21.53 -5.92 7.38
CA GLN A 48 20.42 -6.83 7.60
C GLN A 48 20.46 -8.04 6.65
N LYS A 49 19.47 -8.94 6.79
CA LYS A 49 19.23 -10.04 5.85
C LYS A 49 18.05 -9.68 4.94
N CYS A 50 18.26 -9.74 3.63
CA CYS A 50 17.24 -9.46 2.62
C CYS A 50 16.67 -10.74 2.03
N LEU A 51 15.38 -10.70 1.68
CA LEU A 51 14.73 -11.73 0.90
C LEU A 51 15.21 -11.66 -0.56
N LEU A 52 15.22 -12.82 -1.22
CA LEU A 52 15.37 -12.92 -2.67
C LEU A 52 13.98 -13.13 -3.27
N VAL A 53 13.55 -12.23 -4.15
CA VAL A 53 12.21 -12.29 -4.75
C VAL A 53 12.24 -12.20 -6.27
N LYS A 54 11.23 -12.77 -6.93
CA LYS A 54 10.97 -12.59 -8.36
C LYS A 54 9.47 -12.59 -8.64
N GLU A 55 9.05 -11.95 -9.72
CA GLU A 55 7.62 -11.83 -10.07
C GLU A 55 7.16 -12.94 -11.02
N ASN A 56 8.05 -13.47 -11.87
CA ASN A 56 7.78 -14.65 -12.69
C ASN A 56 8.73 -15.81 -12.31
N PRO A 57 8.32 -17.09 -12.51
CA PRO A 57 9.17 -18.24 -12.22
C PRO A 57 10.50 -18.26 -12.99
N ASP A 58 10.52 -17.70 -14.20
CA ASP A 58 11.68 -17.71 -15.09
C ASP A 58 12.59 -16.48 -14.94
N ASP A 59 12.21 -15.54 -14.06
CA ASP A 59 13.01 -14.35 -13.80
C ASP A 59 14.19 -14.66 -12.86
N GLU A 60 15.21 -13.80 -12.93
CA GLU A 60 16.29 -13.77 -11.95
C GLU A 60 15.82 -13.18 -10.62
N TYR A 61 16.39 -13.66 -9.52
CA TYR A 61 16.08 -13.12 -8.19
C TYR A 61 16.61 -11.69 -8.03
N THR A 62 15.81 -10.87 -7.37
CA THR A 62 16.15 -9.51 -6.95
C THR A 62 16.08 -9.39 -5.43
N LEU A 63 16.77 -8.39 -4.88
CA LEU A 63 16.76 -8.13 -3.44
C LEU A 63 15.46 -7.44 -3.04
N PHE A 64 14.81 -7.98 -2.01
CA PHE A 64 13.72 -7.33 -1.31
C PHE A 64 14.18 -7.01 0.11
N TYR A 65 14.29 -5.72 0.41
CA TYR A 65 14.91 -5.19 1.62
C TYR A 65 13.98 -5.16 2.83
N GLU A 66 12.67 -5.25 2.58
CA GLU A 66 11.65 -5.21 3.62
C GLU A 66 11.17 -6.63 3.98
N GLN A 67 10.29 -6.70 4.98
CA GLN A 67 9.55 -7.92 5.29
C GLN A 67 8.19 -7.88 4.60
N ILE A 68 7.71 -9.03 4.13
CA ILE A 68 6.35 -9.15 3.60
C ILE A 68 5.40 -9.28 4.80
N GLU A 69 4.43 -8.37 4.93
CA GLU A 69 3.51 -8.36 6.07
C GLU A 69 2.74 -9.69 6.19
N GLY A 70 2.75 -10.28 7.38
CA GLY A 70 2.06 -11.55 7.66
C GLY A 70 2.76 -12.80 7.11
N PHE A 71 3.96 -12.67 6.54
CA PHE A 71 4.78 -13.78 6.09
C PHE A 71 6.00 -13.96 7.00
N GLU A 72 6.16 -15.18 7.54
CA GLU A 72 7.33 -15.58 8.31
C GLU A 72 8.19 -16.50 7.44
N TYR A 73 9.43 -16.08 7.20
CA TYR A 73 10.37 -16.79 6.34
C TYR A 73 11.01 -17.98 7.08
N GLU A 74 11.07 -19.14 6.44
CA GLU A 74 11.84 -20.31 6.89
C GLU A 74 12.91 -20.68 5.86
N GLU A 75 14.15 -20.87 6.32
CA GLU A 75 15.27 -21.20 5.45
C GLU A 75 15.10 -22.59 4.80
N GLY A 76 15.47 -22.69 3.52
CA GLY A 76 15.42 -23.95 2.77
C GLY A 76 14.11 -24.19 2.02
N TYR A 77 13.12 -23.30 2.12
CA TYR A 77 11.86 -23.38 1.37
C TYR A 77 11.75 -22.29 0.30
N GLU A 78 11.20 -22.66 -0.84
CA GLU A 78 10.72 -21.70 -1.84
C GLU A 78 9.22 -21.48 -1.64
N TYR A 79 8.80 -20.23 -1.75
CA TYR A 79 7.40 -19.84 -1.55
C TYR A 79 6.84 -19.20 -2.82
N GLU A 80 5.60 -19.54 -3.14
CA GLU A 80 4.76 -18.77 -4.05
C GLU A 80 3.70 -18.05 -3.21
N LEU A 81 3.80 -16.72 -3.14
CA LEU A 81 2.95 -15.89 -2.29
C LEU A 81 2.03 -15.03 -3.14
N ARG A 82 0.75 -14.98 -2.77
CA ARG A 82 -0.17 -13.94 -3.25
C ARG A 82 -0.10 -12.76 -2.30
N VAL A 83 0.42 -11.64 -2.79
CA VAL A 83 0.63 -10.42 -2.01
C VAL A 83 -0.28 -9.30 -2.51
N ARG A 84 -0.56 -8.34 -1.63
CA ARG A 84 -1.21 -7.08 -1.97
C ARG A 84 -0.17 -5.98 -1.84
N GLU A 85 0.14 -5.33 -2.95
CA GLU A 85 1.02 -4.17 -2.99
C GLU A 85 0.17 -2.90 -2.82
N GLU A 86 0.51 -2.06 -1.85
CA GLU A 86 -0.19 -0.81 -1.58
C GLU A 86 0.76 0.38 -1.79
N THR A 87 0.29 1.41 -2.48
CA THR A 87 1.04 2.67 -2.56
C THR A 87 0.80 3.48 -1.29
N VAL A 88 1.87 3.82 -0.59
CA VAL A 88 1.82 4.70 0.60
C VAL A 88 1.99 6.14 0.15
N GLU A 89 1.04 7.00 0.49
CA GLU A 89 1.14 8.45 0.28
C GLU A 89 2.14 9.03 1.30
N ASP A 90 3.14 9.77 0.84
CA ASP A 90 4.24 10.35 1.64
C ASP A 90 5.18 9.29 2.29
N PRO A 91 5.94 8.53 1.47
CA PRO A 91 6.94 7.60 2.01
C PRO A 91 7.99 8.37 2.83
N PRO A 92 8.65 7.72 3.81
CA PRO A 92 9.75 8.33 4.56
C PRO A 92 10.76 8.96 3.58
N ALA A 93 11.09 10.23 3.79
CA ALA A 93 12.12 10.89 3.01
C ALA A 93 13.51 10.34 3.40
N ASP A 94 14.31 9.99 2.41
CA ASP A 94 15.72 9.55 2.52
C ASP A 94 16.58 10.47 3.42
#